data_AF-A0A8H7XJY0-F1
#
_entry.id   AF-A0A8H7XJY0-F1
#
_cell.length_a   1.000
_cell.length_b   1.000
_cell.length_c   1.000
_cell.angle_alpha   90.00
_cell.angle_beta   90.00
_cell.angle_gamma   90.00
#
_symmetry.space_group_name_H-M   'P 1'
#
loop_
_entity.id
_entity.type
_entity.pdbx_description
1 polymer ?
#
loop_
_entity_poly.entity_id
_entity_poly.type
_entity_poly.pdbx_seq_one_letter_code
_entity_poly.pdbx_strand_id
1 'polypeptide(L)'
;MHLLPFALIAAQVAATLARPLEARHRAFNAVKNGATKTKALTSAAASPSATAPPANAEGDKNELEIEGKFGTAVALGGGDIKTDVLFPKGTVGVFEVEFQDKNANTVTVTENKTPGFAPAGFKFLDPSSYKVALGKSADNLTLQKIDFIFDAILPALKDVDTSKSRVGKLCTETNTFVISEALGEEEFEVEENEVTLTVKSLNGEWAVFIPTAQAATGDAKEEKDETIIESTFDKATATPAGNKKTDILFPANAAGQFEVEVNATAANAITVKTNPNPVAPPKGFLFVDPVSYQISTSSKTSTATDKVKVDYFFSAAVRAAADIKQGVIGKLDAASGQFVVDVKALGAGFEFEVEDEENEWTLTVPDLNGEWAILIPQAAVLKGPTTLTI
;
A
#
# COMPACT_ATOMS: atom_id res chain seq x y z
N MET A 1 37.78 -16.13 64.28
CA MET A 1 38.16 -17.55 64.21
C MET A 1 38.00 -17.99 62.75
N HIS A 2 39.13 -18.26 62.09
CA HIS A 2 39.34 -19.08 60.87
C HIS A 2 38.65 -18.64 59.56
N LEU A 3 39.39 -18.13 58.55
CA LEU A 3 40.37 -18.77 57.63
C LEU A 3 39.71 -19.10 56.27
N LEU A 4 40.11 -18.33 55.24
CA LEU A 4 40.24 -18.70 53.80
C LEU A 4 40.92 -20.09 53.64
N PRO A 5 40.92 -20.82 52.47
CA PRO A 5 41.28 -20.26 51.13
C PRO A 5 40.99 -21.07 49.81
N PHE A 6 41.47 -20.51 48.67
CA PHE A 6 41.93 -21.11 47.37
C PHE A 6 40.91 -21.75 46.41
N ALA A 7 40.96 -21.59 45.07
CA ALA A 7 42.08 -21.34 44.13
C ALA A 7 41.60 -20.50 42.90
N LEU A 8 42.32 -19.49 42.38
CA LEU A 8 43.44 -19.51 41.40
C LEU A 8 43.33 -20.62 40.32
N ILE A 9 43.33 -20.30 39.02
CA ILE A 9 44.55 -20.19 38.18
C ILE A 9 44.30 -19.28 36.96
N ALA A 10 45.31 -18.47 36.67
CA ALA A 10 45.47 -17.59 35.51
C ALA A 10 46.16 -18.29 34.32
N ALA A 11 46.02 -17.75 33.11
CA ALA A 11 47.15 -17.53 32.19
C ALA A 11 46.75 -16.62 31.01
N GLN A 12 47.38 -15.44 30.96
CA GLN A 12 47.60 -14.64 29.75
C GLN A 12 48.61 -15.34 28.83
N VAL A 13 48.59 -15.07 27.52
CA VAL A 13 49.76 -14.55 26.76
C VAL A 13 49.24 -13.89 25.46
N ALA A 14 49.66 -12.65 25.26
CA ALA A 14 49.51 -11.84 24.06
C ALA A 14 50.63 -12.11 23.04
N ALA A 15 50.39 -11.84 21.75
CA ALA A 15 51.42 -11.28 20.87
C ALA A 15 50.85 -10.74 19.56
N THR A 16 51.00 -9.43 19.40
CA THR A 16 50.92 -8.59 18.21
C THR A 16 52.08 -8.83 17.22
N LEU A 17 51.81 -8.80 15.92
CA LEU A 17 52.69 -8.33 14.82
C LEU A 17 51.74 -7.81 13.71
N ALA A 18 51.65 -6.51 13.35
CA ALA A 18 52.59 -5.67 12.58
C ALA A 18 53.11 -6.41 11.32
N ARG A 19 53.05 -5.94 10.07
CA ARG A 19 52.91 -4.60 9.47
C ARG A 19 52.77 -4.76 7.92
N PRO A 20 52.63 -3.67 7.12
CA PRO A 20 52.11 -3.66 5.75
C PRO A 20 53.20 -3.84 4.67
N LEU A 21 52.77 -3.96 3.40
CA LEU A 21 53.67 -3.82 2.25
C LEU A 21 52.98 -3.05 1.09
N GLU A 22 53.17 -1.74 1.05
CA GLU A 22 53.33 -1.00 -0.20
C GLU A 22 54.83 -0.90 -0.50
N ALA A 23 55.26 -1.18 -1.74
CA ALA A 23 56.30 -0.42 -2.41
C ALA A 23 56.54 -0.84 -3.89
N ARG A 24 56.26 0.13 -4.78
CA ARG A 24 57.19 0.70 -5.79
C ARG A 24 57.65 -0.12 -7.03
N HIS A 25 57.14 0.34 -8.19
CA HIS A 25 57.83 1.04 -9.30
C HIS A 25 59.21 0.58 -9.85
N ARG A 26 59.27 0.65 -11.21
CA ARG A 26 60.42 0.77 -12.16
C ARG A 26 61.10 -0.54 -12.57
N ALA A 27 61.56 -0.78 -13.81
CA ALA A 27 61.66 0.02 -15.03
C ALA A 27 61.98 -0.89 -16.25
N PHE A 28 61.63 -0.38 -17.43
CA PHE A 28 62.32 -0.45 -18.74
C PHE A 28 63.28 -1.60 -19.05
N ASN A 29 63.02 -2.27 -20.18
CA ASN A 29 64.04 -2.57 -21.17
C ASN A 29 63.46 -2.42 -22.59
N ALA A 30 64.23 -1.73 -23.44
CA ALA A 30 63.90 -1.33 -24.80
C ALA A 30 64.63 -2.21 -25.83
N VAL A 31 64.38 -1.90 -27.12
CA VAL A 31 65.10 -2.31 -28.36
C VAL A 31 64.47 -3.55 -29.03
N LYS A 32 63.98 -3.55 -30.28
CA LYS A 32 64.55 -3.01 -31.53
C LYS A 32 63.49 -2.90 -32.66
N ASN A 33 63.73 -1.94 -33.56
CA ASN A 33 63.00 -1.64 -34.81
C ASN A 33 62.81 -2.82 -35.78
N GLY A 34 61.74 -2.76 -36.59
CA GLY A 34 61.63 -3.51 -37.86
C GLY A 34 60.26 -3.37 -38.53
N ALA A 35 60.17 -2.58 -39.60
CA ALA A 35 58.98 -2.28 -40.38
C ALA A 35 58.41 -3.49 -41.16
N THR A 36 57.07 -3.55 -41.37
CA THR A 36 56.38 -3.44 -42.68
C THR A 36 54.91 -3.91 -42.61
N LYS A 37 54.02 -3.10 -43.25
CA LYS A 37 52.76 -3.39 -44.01
C LYS A 37 51.85 -4.53 -43.47
N THR A 38 50.52 -4.41 -43.31
CA THR A 38 49.51 -3.85 -44.23
C THR A 38 48.10 -3.91 -43.57
N LYS A 39 47.24 -2.94 -43.96
CA LYS A 39 45.79 -3.06 -44.21
C LYS A 39 44.77 -3.10 -43.04
N ALA A 40 44.26 -1.90 -42.74
CA ALA A 40 42.86 -1.46 -42.62
C ALA A 40 41.79 -2.39 -42.02
N LEU A 41 41.13 -1.88 -40.97
CA LEU A 41 39.66 -1.80 -40.86
C LEU A 41 39.29 -0.63 -39.93
N THR A 42 38.60 0.33 -40.52
CA THR A 42 37.93 1.48 -39.89
C THR A 42 36.60 1.05 -39.29
N SER A 43 36.31 1.45 -38.06
CA SER A 43 34.96 1.90 -37.65
C SER A 43 35.06 2.60 -36.29
N ALA A 44 34.93 3.91 -36.33
CA ALA A 44 34.66 4.74 -35.15
C ALA A 44 33.26 4.41 -34.63
N ALA A 45 33.14 4.12 -33.33
CA ALA A 45 31.85 3.98 -32.65
C ALA A 45 31.61 5.25 -31.82
N ALA A 46 30.52 5.92 -32.16
CA ALA A 46 30.07 7.19 -31.66
C ALA A 46 29.47 7.11 -30.25
N SER A 47 29.60 8.20 -29.50
CA SER A 47 28.79 8.52 -28.32
C SER A 47 27.29 8.52 -28.66
N PRO A 48 26.41 8.02 -27.78
CA PRO A 48 24.98 8.15 -28.00
C PRO A 48 24.53 9.59 -27.76
N SER A 49 23.88 10.13 -28.79
CA SER A 49 23.15 11.39 -28.81
C SER A 49 21.94 11.32 -27.89
N ALA A 50 21.80 12.31 -26.99
CA ALA A 50 20.56 12.58 -26.30
C ALA A 50 19.45 12.86 -27.35
N THR A 51 18.31 12.20 -27.18
CA THR A 51 17.12 12.39 -28.00
C THR A 51 16.08 13.05 -27.10
N ALA A 52 15.78 14.33 -27.32
CA ALA A 52 14.71 15.04 -26.65
C ALA A 52 13.36 14.74 -27.33
N PRO A 53 12.29 14.61 -26.55
CA PRO A 53 11.01 15.23 -26.94
C PRO A 53 10.20 15.73 -25.71
N PRO A 54 9.03 16.36 -25.95
CA PRO A 54 8.81 17.78 -26.18
C PRO A 54 8.44 18.56 -24.90
N ALA A 55 8.63 19.88 -24.97
CA ALA A 55 8.27 20.84 -23.93
C ALA A 55 6.76 21.00 -23.76
N ASN A 56 6.30 21.06 -22.51
CA ASN A 56 5.15 21.84 -22.10
C ASN A 56 5.68 22.93 -21.16
N ALA A 57 5.43 24.19 -21.49
CA ALA A 57 5.92 25.37 -20.77
C ALA A 57 5.06 25.59 -19.50
N GLU A 58 5.62 25.93 -18.33
CA GLU A 58 6.39 27.15 -18.05
C GLU A 58 7.65 26.93 -17.17
N GLY A 59 8.65 26.16 -17.64
CA GLY A 59 9.95 26.13 -16.96
C GLY A 59 10.67 27.48 -17.05
N ASP A 60 11.03 28.06 -15.90
CA ASP A 60 11.86 29.25 -15.86
C ASP A 60 13.22 28.93 -16.53
N LYS A 61 13.94 29.90 -17.13
CA LYS A 61 15.13 29.61 -17.97
C LYS A 61 16.31 28.91 -17.25
N ASN A 62 16.17 28.63 -15.95
CA ASN A 62 17.13 27.98 -15.07
C ASN A 62 16.54 26.73 -14.36
N GLU A 63 15.53 26.10 -14.96
CA GLU A 63 14.86 24.91 -14.43
C GLU A 63 14.90 23.75 -15.43
N LEU A 64 14.96 22.54 -14.91
CA LEU A 64 14.99 21.31 -15.69
C LEU A 64 13.94 20.34 -15.16
N GLU A 65 12.86 20.17 -15.90
CA GLU A 65 11.85 19.16 -15.63
C GLU A 65 12.24 17.80 -16.24
N ILE A 66 12.11 16.72 -15.46
CA ILE A 66 12.47 15.36 -15.85
C ILE A 66 11.40 14.37 -15.39
N GLU A 67 10.95 13.50 -16.28
CA GLU A 67 10.14 12.34 -15.88
C GLU A 67 10.98 11.27 -15.19
N GLY A 68 10.65 10.98 -13.94
CA GLY A 68 11.20 9.90 -13.14
C GLY A 68 10.51 8.55 -13.37
N LYS A 69 11.16 7.47 -12.91
CA LYS A 69 10.55 6.14 -12.79
C LYS A 69 10.90 5.56 -11.43
N PHE A 70 9.91 4.98 -10.74
CA PHE A 70 10.17 4.35 -9.46
C PHE A 70 11.21 3.23 -9.57
N GLY A 71 12.07 3.13 -8.55
CA GLY A 71 13.18 2.18 -8.47
C GLY A 71 14.34 2.45 -9.43
N THR A 72 14.29 3.52 -10.23
CA THR A 72 15.35 3.87 -11.19
C THR A 72 16.07 5.14 -10.74
N ALA A 73 17.40 5.13 -10.79
CA ALA A 73 18.20 6.32 -10.50
C ALA A 73 18.04 7.36 -11.62
N VAL A 74 17.63 8.56 -11.25
CA VAL A 74 17.53 9.75 -12.11
C VAL A 74 18.73 10.65 -11.82
N ALA A 75 19.38 11.15 -12.87
CA ALA A 75 20.49 12.09 -12.73
C ALA A 75 19.96 13.49 -12.42
N LEU A 76 20.48 14.10 -11.36
CA LEU A 76 20.19 15.48 -10.98
C LEU A 76 21.34 16.38 -11.43
N GLY A 77 20.99 17.46 -12.13
CA GLY A 77 21.98 18.43 -12.63
C GLY A 77 22.77 19.10 -11.51
N GLY A 78 23.88 19.73 -11.85
CA GLY A 78 24.60 20.63 -10.96
C GLY A 78 24.60 22.05 -11.52
N GLY A 79 25.39 22.95 -10.93
CA GLY A 79 25.53 24.33 -11.38
C GLY A 79 24.45 25.27 -10.85
N ASP A 80 23.79 24.91 -9.74
CA ASP A 80 22.68 25.66 -9.15
C ASP A 80 21.50 25.84 -10.13
N ILE A 81 21.22 24.82 -10.95
CA ILE A 81 20.03 24.72 -11.81
C ILE A 81 18.99 23.87 -11.06
N LYS A 82 17.77 24.39 -10.92
CA LYS A 82 16.67 23.66 -10.27
C LYS A 82 16.27 22.48 -11.17
N THR A 83 16.16 21.29 -10.60
CA THR A 83 15.78 20.06 -11.31
C THR A 83 14.58 19.44 -10.63
N ASP A 84 13.54 19.21 -11.41
CA ASP A 84 12.22 18.78 -10.95
C ASP A 84 11.98 17.40 -11.52
N VAL A 85 11.77 16.43 -10.63
CA VAL A 85 11.62 15.02 -11.02
C VAL A 85 10.21 14.56 -10.72
N LEU A 86 9.37 14.53 -11.74
CA LEU A 86 7.98 14.11 -11.66
C LEU A 86 7.90 12.60 -11.79
N PHE A 87 7.29 11.93 -10.81
CA PHE A 87 7.10 10.48 -10.85
C PHE A 87 5.74 10.09 -11.43
N PRO A 88 5.56 8.83 -11.87
CA PRO A 88 4.28 8.37 -12.38
C PRO A 88 3.15 8.66 -11.40
N LYS A 89 2.06 9.20 -11.94
CA LYS A 89 0.87 9.60 -11.19
C LYS A 89 0.31 8.44 -10.35
N GLY A 90 0.06 8.73 -9.07
CA GLY A 90 -0.56 7.85 -8.09
C GLY A 90 -2.08 8.00 -8.01
N THR A 91 -2.63 7.77 -6.82
CA THR A 91 -4.09 7.73 -6.59
C THR A 91 -4.69 9.12 -6.48
N VAL A 92 -3.92 10.08 -5.96
CA VAL A 92 -4.37 11.46 -5.76
C VAL A 92 -3.63 12.50 -6.58
N GLY A 93 -2.49 12.14 -7.20
CA GLY A 93 -1.65 13.14 -7.84
C GLY A 93 -0.30 12.62 -8.29
N VAL A 94 0.61 13.56 -8.55
CA VAL A 94 2.01 13.30 -8.90
C VAL A 94 2.87 13.55 -7.68
N PHE A 95 3.78 12.62 -7.38
CA PHE A 95 4.86 12.83 -6.42
C PHE A 95 6.04 13.46 -7.16
N GLU A 96 6.62 14.49 -6.57
CA GLU A 96 7.74 15.22 -7.13
C GLU A 96 8.86 15.42 -6.11
N VAL A 97 10.08 15.46 -6.65
CA VAL A 97 11.28 15.85 -5.91
C VAL A 97 11.95 16.99 -6.66
N GLU A 98 12.05 18.15 -6.01
CA GLU A 98 12.89 19.25 -6.49
C GLU A 98 14.27 19.21 -5.85
N PHE A 99 15.29 19.50 -6.66
CA PHE A 99 16.68 19.57 -6.25
C PHE A 99 17.40 20.76 -6.89
N GLN A 100 18.22 21.45 -6.10
CA GLN A 100 19.20 22.41 -6.62
C GLN A 100 20.49 22.33 -5.81
N ASP A 101 21.62 22.23 -6.50
CA ASP A 101 22.95 22.41 -5.90
C ASP A 101 23.99 22.74 -6.98
N LYS A 102 25.16 23.22 -6.54
CA LYS A 102 26.35 23.36 -7.39
C LYS A 102 26.82 22.03 -7.94
N ASN A 103 26.67 20.94 -7.19
CA ASN A 103 27.16 19.64 -7.56
C ASN A 103 26.02 18.74 -8.02
N ALA A 104 26.24 18.05 -9.15
CA ALA A 104 25.31 17.05 -9.62
C ALA A 104 25.14 15.91 -8.61
N ASN A 105 23.94 15.34 -8.56
CA ASN A 105 23.59 14.21 -7.71
C ASN A 105 22.80 13.17 -8.53
N THR A 106 22.30 12.14 -7.86
CA THR A 106 21.30 11.23 -8.42
C THR A 106 20.23 11.01 -7.37
N VAL A 107 18.98 10.87 -7.78
CA VAL A 107 17.88 10.47 -6.88
C VAL A 107 17.31 9.14 -7.33
N THR A 108 17.00 8.27 -6.39
CA THR A 108 16.17 7.08 -6.63
C THR A 108 14.97 7.17 -5.71
N VAL A 109 13.78 7.07 -6.26
CA VAL A 109 12.53 7.04 -5.48
C VAL A 109 11.92 5.66 -5.62
N THR A 110 11.67 4.99 -4.50
CA THR A 110 10.94 3.71 -4.48
C THR A 110 9.56 3.95 -3.88
N GLU A 111 8.53 3.62 -4.63
CA GLU A 111 7.16 3.63 -4.12
C GLU A 111 6.94 2.45 -3.17
N ASN A 112 6.36 2.73 -2.01
CA ASN A 112 5.95 1.75 -1.02
C ASN A 112 4.42 1.76 -0.91
N LYS A 113 3.80 0.66 -1.35
CA LYS A 113 2.33 0.44 -1.32
C LYS A 113 1.81 -0.06 0.03
N THR A 114 2.69 -0.30 0.98
CA THR A 114 2.36 -0.70 2.36
C THR A 114 3.14 0.23 3.30
N PRO A 115 2.73 1.51 3.42
CA PRO A 115 3.42 2.49 4.24
C PRO A 115 3.39 2.10 5.74
N GLY A 116 4.17 2.81 6.56
CA GLY A 116 3.97 2.80 8.01
C GLY A 116 2.65 3.48 8.41
N PHE A 117 2.41 3.67 9.70
CA PHE A 117 1.14 4.22 10.21
C PHE A 117 1.02 5.73 10.01
N ALA A 118 -0.18 6.21 9.71
CA ALA A 118 -0.49 7.63 9.72
C ALA A 118 -0.32 8.26 11.13
N PRO A 119 0.07 9.54 11.24
CA PRO A 119 0.11 10.24 12.52
C PRO A 119 -1.30 10.40 13.10
N ALA A 120 -1.42 10.43 14.43
CA ALA A 120 -2.71 10.63 15.10
C ALA A 120 -3.41 11.93 14.63
N GLY A 121 -4.70 11.84 14.29
CA GLY A 121 -5.50 12.96 13.78
C GLY A 121 -5.37 13.22 12.28
N PHE A 122 -4.61 12.37 11.57
CA PHE A 122 -4.43 12.42 10.12
C PHE A 122 -4.78 11.07 9.48
N LYS A 123 -5.08 11.11 8.19
CA LYS A 123 -5.17 9.94 7.30
C LYS A 123 -4.23 10.13 6.13
N PHE A 124 -3.78 9.04 5.54
CA PHE A 124 -3.12 9.08 4.23
C PHE A 124 -4.05 9.71 3.21
N LEU A 125 -3.51 10.62 2.41
CA LEU A 125 -4.21 11.16 1.25
C LEU A 125 -3.88 10.34 0.00
N ASP A 126 -2.61 9.95 -0.21
CA ASP A 126 -2.26 8.85 -1.13
C ASP A 126 -2.01 7.56 -0.32
N PRO A 127 -2.52 6.39 -0.74
CA PRO A 127 -2.23 5.10 -0.09
C PRO A 127 -0.75 4.68 -0.19
N SER A 128 0.06 5.39 -0.96
CA SER A 128 1.48 5.11 -1.16
C SER A 128 2.36 6.08 -0.38
N SER A 129 3.56 5.63 -0.04
CA SER A 129 4.65 6.49 0.43
C SER A 129 5.88 6.33 -0.47
N TYR A 130 6.80 7.30 -0.41
CA TYR A 130 7.88 7.44 -1.38
C TYR A 130 9.22 7.49 -0.66
N LYS A 131 10.01 6.44 -0.84
CA LYS A 131 11.37 6.31 -0.31
C LYS A 131 12.34 7.00 -1.24
N VAL A 132 12.78 8.19 -0.85
CA VAL A 132 13.73 9.01 -1.59
C VAL A 132 15.15 8.73 -1.08
N ALA A 133 16.05 8.43 -2.00
CA ALA A 133 17.46 8.20 -1.72
C ALA A 133 18.34 8.98 -2.72
N LEU A 134 19.14 9.91 -2.21
CA LEU A 134 20.18 10.59 -2.96
C LEU A 134 21.44 9.71 -3.04
N GLY A 135 22.11 9.70 -4.19
CA GLY A 135 23.36 8.97 -4.40
C GLY A 135 24.57 9.61 -3.71
N LYS A 136 24.46 10.89 -3.34
CA LYS A 136 25.43 11.66 -2.55
C LYS A 136 24.75 12.29 -1.35
N SER A 137 25.53 12.97 -0.50
CA SER A 137 24.99 13.63 0.70
C SER A 137 23.86 14.60 0.38
N ALA A 138 22.90 14.67 1.31
CA ALA A 138 21.80 15.62 1.32
C ALA A 138 22.13 16.90 2.12
N ASP A 139 23.35 17.00 2.65
CA ASP A 139 23.73 18.10 3.55
C ASP A 139 24.05 19.37 2.77
N ASN A 140 23.49 20.49 3.22
CA ASN A 140 23.77 21.85 2.72
C ASN A 140 23.56 22.02 1.20
N LEU A 141 22.61 21.29 0.62
CA LEU A 141 22.16 21.53 -0.75
C LEU A 141 21.42 22.88 -0.84
N THR A 142 21.45 23.51 -2.02
CA THR A 142 20.82 24.82 -2.25
C THR A 142 19.29 24.74 -2.09
N LEU A 143 18.65 23.70 -2.66
CA LEU A 143 17.22 23.45 -2.55
C LEU A 143 16.94 21.95 -2.49
N GLN A 144 15.95 21.59 -1.68
CA GLN A 144 15.43 20.24 -1.51
C GLN A 144 13.96 20.33 -1.16
N LYS A 145 13.07 19.86 -2.04
CA LYS A 145 11.63 19.82 -1.75
C LYS A 145 10.99 18.47 -2.01
N ILE A 146 9.91 18.22 -1.28
CA ILE A 146 9.03 17.07 -1.43
C ILE A 146 7.64 17.61 -1.73
N ASP A 147 7.17 17.28 -2.92
CA ASP A 147 6.06 17.97 -3.53
C ASP A 147 4.98 16.97 -3.98
N PHE A 148 3.73 17.35 -3.82
CA PHE A 148 2.57 16.54 -4.16
C PHE A 148 1.55 17.37 -4.92
N ILE A 149 1.58 17.23 -6.25
CA ILE A 149 0.68 17.92 -7.17
C ILE A 149 -0.62 17.13 -7.27
N PHE A 150 -1.71 17.66 -6.73
CA PHE A 150 -3.00 16.97 -6.68
C PHE A 150 -3.79 17.11 -7.99
N ASP A 151 -4.35 16.01 -8.48
CA ASP A 151 -5.28 16.06 -9.61
C ASP A 151 -6.73 16.06 -9.12
N ALA A 152 -7.31 17.25 -9.07
CA ALA A 152 -8.68 17.49 -8.59
C ALA A 152 -9.78 16.76 -9.38
N ILE A 153 -9.49 16.21 -10.57
CA ILE A 153 -10.49 15.44 -11.34
C ILE A 153 -10.60 13.98 -10.85
N LEU A 154 -9.67 13.53 -10.01
CA LEU A 154 -9.67 12.16 -9.53
C LEU A 154 -10.78 11.92 -8.51
N PRO A 155 -11.53 10.81 -8.61
CA PRO A 155 -12.59 10.49 -7.66
C PRO A 155 -12.13 10.45 -6.20
N ALA A 156 -10.89 10.03 -5.95
CA ALA A 156 -10.29 9.95 -4.62
C ALA A 156 -10.16 11.31 -3.91
N LEU A 157 -10.19 12.41 -4.67
CA LEU A 157 -10.12 13.77 -4.13
C LEU A 157 -11.47 14.49 -4.16
N LYS A 158 -12.54 13.79 -4.56
CA LYS A 158 -13.88 14.36 -4.53
C LYS A 158 -14.23 14.71 -3.08
N ASP A 159 -14.61 15.96 -2.87
CA ASP A 159 -14.99 16.51 -1.55
C ASP A 159 -13.84 16.59 -0.52
N VAL A 160 -12.58 16.44 -0.94
CA VAL A 160 -11.40 16.64 -0.08
C VAL A 160 -10.84 18.06 -0.24
N ASP A 161 -10.65 18.78 0.87
CA ASP A 161 -9.94 20.06 0.86
C ASP A 161 -8.42 19.84 0.87
N THR A 162 -7.83 19.69 -0.33
CA THR A 162 -6.37 19.48 -0.51
C THR A 162 -5.53 20.62 0.06
N SER A 163 -6.08 21.82 0.26
CA SER A 163 -5.38 22.95 0.90
C SER A 163 -5.06 22.70 2.38
N LYS A 164 -5.60 21.63 2.97
CA LYS A 164 -5.33 21.20 4.36
C LYS A 164 -4.36 20.04 4.41
N SER A 165 -3.86 19.57 3.26
CA SER A 165 -2.93 18.47 3.19
C SER A 165 -1.60 18.83 3.87
N ARG A 166 -0.90 17.80 4.34
CA ARG A 166 0.36 17.89 5.07
C ARG A 166 1.32 16.84 4.57
N VAL A 167 2.61 17.17 4.47
CA VAL A 167 3.67 16.20 4.16
C VAL A 167 4.28 15.68 5.46
N GLY A 168 4.42 14.37 5.57
CA GLY A 168 5.03 13.70 6.71
C GLY A 168 6.22 12.83 6.32
N LYS A 169 7.13 12.62 7.28
CA LYS A 169 8.29 11.73 7.14
C LYS A 169 8.15 10.52 8.06
N LEU A 170 8.46 9.33 7.58
CA LEU A 170 8.43 8.12 8.41
C LEU A 170 9.48 8.17 9.51
N CYS A 171 9.05 7.99 10.77
CA CYS A 171 9.94 7.66 11.87
C CYS A 171 10.14 6.15 11.91
N THR A 172 11.30 5.67 11.46
CA THR A 172 11.60 4.23 11.33
C THR A 172 11.62 3.50 12.68
N GLU A 173 11.82 4.19 13.80
CA GLU A 173 11.80 3.60 15.14
C GLU A 173 10.38 3.22 15.60
N THR A 174 9.38 4.00 15.20
CA THR A 174 7.97 3.82 15.61
C THR A 174 7.09 3.29 14.48
N ASN A 175 7.67 3.14 13.28
CA ASN A 175 6.95 2.83 12.05
C ASN A 175 5.73 3.76 11.81
N THR A 176 5.80 5.00 12.31
CA THR A 176 4.72 5.98 12.22
C THR A 176 5.25 7.24 11.56
N PHE A 177 4.47 7.84 10.67
CA PHE A 177 4.84 9.12 10.07
C PHE A 177 4.74 10.24 11.10
N VAL A 178 5.59 11.24 10.93
CA VAL A 178 5.59 12.45 11.75
C VAL A 178 5.34 13.63 10.82
N ILE A 179 4.39 14.48 11.20
CA ILE A 179 4.19 15.81 10.61
C ILE A 179 4.73 16.79 11.65
N SER A 180 5.71 17.60 11.27
CA SER A 180 6.38 18.51 12.19
C SER A 180 7.07 19.64 11.43
N GLU A 181 7.00 20.86 11.97
CA GLU A 181 7.77 22.02 11.50
C GLU A 181 9.29 21.77 11.55
N ALA A 182 9.74 20.78 12.33
CA ALA A 182 11.15 20.39 12.36
C ALA A 182 11.62 19.72 11.06
N LEU A 183 10.70 19.23 10.22
CA LEU A 183 11.02 18.61 8.94
C LEU A 183 11.41 19.63 7.88
N GLY A 184 10.75 20.79 7.90
CA GLY A 184 10.85 21.76 6.81
C GLY A 184 9.81 22.88 6.89
N GLU A 185 9.89 23.77 5.90
CA GLU A 185 8.89 24.81 5.65
C GLU A 185 7.88 24.28 4.64
N GLU A 186 6.60 24.32 4.98
CA GLU A 186 5.52 23.76 4.19
C GLU A 186 4.63 24.87 3.64
N GLU A 187 4.23 24.73 2.38
CA GLU A 187 3.36 25.65 1.66
C GLU A 187 2.33 24.88 0.85
N PHE A 188 1.16 25.48 0.63
CA PHE A 188 0.19 24.98 -0.34
C PHE A 188 0.08 25.99 -1.47
N GLU A 189 0.51 25.58 -2.66
CA GLU A 189 0.53 26.40 -3.86
C GLU A 189 -0.82 26.25 -4.58
N VAL A 190 -1.66 27.28 -4.48
CA VAL A 190 -3.05 27.23 -4.95
C VAL A 190 -3.13 27.12 -6.47
N GLU A 191 -2.20 27.76 -7.15
CA GLU A 191 -2.09 27.81 -8.61
C GLU A 191 -1.76 26.44 -9.22
N GLU A 192 -0.96 25.64 -8.52
CA GLU A 192 -0.52 24.31 -8.96
C GLU A 192 -1.31 23.19 -8.28
N ASN A 193 -2.17 23.53 -7.31
CA ASN A 193 -2.90 22.60 -6.46
C ASN A 193 -1.94 21.58 -5.83
N GLU A 194 -0.90 22.10 -5.19
CA GLU A 194 0.24 21.35 -4.70
C GLU A 194 0.49 21.62 -3.23
N VAL A 195 0.88 20.59 -2.47
CA VAL A 195 1.54 20.79 -1.18
C VAL A 195 3.03 20.53 -1.30
N THR A 196 3.80 21.47 -0.80
CA THR A 196 5.25 21.56 -1.01
C THR A 196 5.92 21.58 0.37
N LEU A 197 6.96 20.78 0.58
CA LEU A 197 7.75 20.78 1.82
C LEU A 197 9.23 20.98 1.51
N THR A 198 9.77 22.16 1.83
CA THR A 198 11.20 22.45 1.75
C THR A 198 11.93 21.81 2.93
N VAL A 199 12.77 20.81 2.68
CA VAL A 199 13.41 19.97 3.71
C VAL A 199 14.92 20.19 3.80
N LYS A 200 15.50 19.88 4.96
CA LYS A 200 16.97 19.85 5.11
C LYS A 200 17.63 18.63 4.46
N SER A 201 16.85 17.58 4.22
CA SER A 201 17.35 16.34 3.63
C SER A 201 16.21 15.58 2.96
N LEU A 202 16.33 15.35 1.66
CA LEU A 202 15.42 14.51 0.87
C LEU A 202 15.43 13.04 1.30
N ASN A 203 16.54 12.55 1.87
CA ASN A 203 16.68 11.15 2.24
C ASN A 203 15.63 10.75 3.30
N GLY A 204 14.78 9.78 2.96
CA GLY A 204 13.74 9.28 3.85
C GLY A 204 12.54 8.73 3.11
N GLU A 205 11.50 8.37 3.86
CA GLU A 205 10.23 7.94 3.32
C GLU A 205 9.17 8.99 3.63
N TRP A 206 8.48 9.44 2.60
CA TRP A 206 7.58 10.58 2.64
C TRP A 206 6.19 10.18 2.20
N ALA A 207 5.18 10.81 2.78
CA ALA A 207 3.79 10.63 2.40
C ALA A 207 3.01 11.91 2.62
N VAL A 208 1.86 11.98 1.95
CA VAL A 208 0.92 13.10 2.06
C VAL A 208 -0.30 12.68 2.86
N PHE A 209 -0.75 13.59 3.73
CA PHE A 209 -1.78 13.36 4.72
C PHE A 209 -2.85 14.44 4.65
N ILE A 210 -4.03 14.14 5.18
CA ILE A 210 -5.11 15.09 5.40
C ILE A 210 -5.59 14.96 6.85
N PRO A 211 -5.93 16.05 7.56
CA PRO A 211 -6.58 15.95 8.86
C PRO A 211 -7.83 15.08 8.76
N THR A 212 -8.05 14.18 9.72
CA THR A 212 -9.19 13.26 9.69
C THR A 212 -10.54 13.96 9.57
N ALA A 213 -10.66 15.18 10.13
CA ALA A 213 -11.85 16.01 10.05
C ALA A 213 -12.10 16.67 8.67
N GLN A 214 -11.09 16.65 7.79
CA GLN A 214 -11.09 17.26 6.45
C GLN A 214 -10.97 16.21 5.34
N ALA A 215 -10.75 14.94 5.69
CA ALA A 215 -11.02 13.85 4.77
C ALA A 215 -12.52 13.91 4.43
N ALA A 216 -12.84 13.85 3.13
CA ALA A 216 -14.21 13.67 2.68
C ALA A 216 -14.86 12.55 3.51
N THR A 217 -16.15 12.65 3.81
CA THR A 217 -16.91 11.60 4.50
C THR A 217 -17.06 10.31 3.67
N GLY A 218 -16.25 10.13 2.62
CA GLY A 218 -15.99 8.86 1.96
C GLY A 218 -14.86 8.15 2.68
N ASP A 219 -15.26 7.17 3.48
CA ASP A 219 -14.52 5.97 3.84
C ASP A 219 -13.12 6.17 4.44
N ALA A 220 -13.13 6.14 5.77
CA ALA A 220 -11.99 5.62 6.49
C ALA A 220 -11.74 4.17 6.06
N LYS A 221 -10.83 3.95 5.11
CA LYS A 221 -9.79 2.94 5.40
C LYS A 221 -9.05 3.42 6.63
N GLU A 222 -9.60 3.10 7.80
CA GLU A 222 -8.77 2.86 8.96
C GLU A 222 -7.80 1.75 8.54
N GLU A 223 -6.58 2.08 8.12
CA GLU A 223 -5.46 1.16 8.32
C GLU A 223 -5.27 1.04 9.85
N LYS A 224 -6.14 0.26 10.48
CA LYS A 224 -5.79 -0.51 11.67
C LYS A 224 -4.76 -1.55 11.21
N ASP A 225 -4.01 -2.12 12.14
CA ASP A 225 -3.20 -3.32 11.95
C ASP A 225 -4.06 -4.46 11.33
N GLU A 226 -4.25 -4.42 10.01
CA GLU A 226 -5.08 -5.33 9.24
C GLU A 226 -4.18 -6.35 8.55
N THR A 227 -4.32 -7.61 8.94
CA THR A 227 -3.58 -8.70 8.33
C THR A 227 -4.42 -9.32 7.22
N ILE A 228 -4.04 -9.09 5.97
CA ILE A 228 -4.70 -9.75 4.83
C ILE A 228 -4.07 -11.13 4.63
N ILE A 229 -4.90 -12.18 4.58
CA ILE A 229 -4.51 -13.56 4.34
C ILE A 229 -5.29 -14.10 3.14
N GLU A 230 -4.59 -14.34 2.03
CA GLU A 230 -5.17 -15.13 0.94
C GLU A 230 -5.25 -16.61 1.37
N SER A 231 -6.45 -17.17 1.29
CA SER A 231 -6.70 -18.57 1.61
C SER A 231 -7.38 -19.30 0.46
N THR A 232 -7.52 -20.61 0.63
CA THR A 232 -8.29 -21.47 -0.27
C THR A 232 -9.44 -22.07 0.50
N PHE A 233 -10.54 -22.37 -0.18
CA PHE A 233 -11.62 -23.16 0.41
C PHE A 233 -11.09 -24.50 0.94
N ASP A 234 -11.81 -25.06 1.92
CA ASP A 234 -11.50 -26.32 2.62
C ASP A 234 -10.21 -26.33 3.46
N LYS A 235 -9.52 -25.20 3.58
CA LYS A 235 -8.31 -25.04 4.40
C LYS A 235 -8.60 -24.23 5.67
N ALA A 236 -8.15 -24.74 6.80
CA ALA A 236 -8.14 -23.99 8.05
C ALA A 236 -7.08 -22.87 8.01
N THR A 237 -7.50 -21.65 8.28
CA THR A 237 -6.67 -20.44 8.25
C THR A 237 -6.58 -19.88 9.66
N ALA A 238 -5.36 -19.78 10.20
CA ALA A 238 -5.16 -19.29 11.55
C ALA A 238 -5.30 -17.77 11.60
N THR A 239 -6.01 -17.25 12.61
CA THR A 239 -6.09 -15.83 12.92
C THR A 239 -5.39 -15.55 14.26
N PRO A 240 -4.59 -14.48 14.36
CA PRO A 240 -3.91 -14.12 15.60
C PRO A 240 -4.90 -13.67 16.70
N ALA A 241 -4.47 -13.80 17.95
CA ALA A 241 -5.16 -13.25 19.10
C ALA A 241 -4.94 -11.72 19.23
N GLY A 242 -5.66 -11.09 20.16
CA GLY A 242 -5.36 -9.73 20.62
C GLY A 242 -6.01 -8.62 19.82
N ASN A 243 -7.20 -8.86 19.26
CA ASN A 243 -8.00 -7.88 18.52
C ASN A 243 -7.26 -7.27 17.33
N LYS A 244 -6.46 -8.08 16.64
CA LYS A 244 -5.84 -7.73 15.36
C LYS A 244 -6.84 -8.08 14.26
N LYS A 245 -7.27 -7.09 13.50
CA LYS A 245 -8.18 -7.34 12.38
C LYS A 245 -7.44 -8.18 11.34
N THR A 246 -8.07 -9.25 10.90
CA THR A 246 -7.53 -10.21 9.94
C THR A 246 -8.57 -10.49 8.89
N ASP A 247 -8.20 -10.22 7.64
CA ASP A 247 -9.08 -10.29 6.48
C ASP A 247 -8.69 -11.51 5.67
N ILE A 248 -9.57 -12.52 5.65
CA ILE A 248 -9.30 -13.78 4.97
C ILE A 248 -9.99 -13.77 3.61
N LEU A 249 -9.22 -13.47 2.57
CA LEU A 249 -9.69 -13.42 1.19
C LEU A 249 -9.71 -14.81 0.57
N PHE A 250 -10.85 -15.20 -0.01
CA PHE A 250 -11.00 -16.44 -0.76
C PHE A 250 -10.92 -16.21 -2.28
N PRO A 251 -10.69 -17.25 -3.10
CA PRO A 251 -10.61 -17.09 -4.55
C PRO A 251 -11.94 -16.55 -5.12
N ALA A 252 -11.84 -15.50 -5.94
CA ALA A 252 -12.98 -14.91 -6.63
C ALA A 252 -13.56 -15.81 -7.73
N ASN A 253 -14.82 -15.59 -8.08
CA ASN A 253 -15.50 -16.17 -9.23
C ASN A 253 -16.13 -15.07 -10.10
N ALA A 254 -17.04 -15.44 -11.01
CA ALA A 254 -17.70 -14.47 -11.90
C ALA A 254 -18.65 -13.50 -11.16
N ALA A 255 -19.24 -13.93 -10.05
CA ALA A 255 -20.15 -13.14 -9.24
C ALA A 255 -19.40 -12.18 -8.30
N GLY A 256 -18.27 -12.62 -7.72
CA GLY A 256 -17.54 -11.80 -6.76
C GLY A 256 -16.49 -12.57 -5.97
N GLN A 257 -16.10 -12.01 -4.83
CA GLN A 257 -15.11 -12.55 -3.91
C GLN A 257 -15.67 -12.60 -2.50
N PHE A 258 -15.55 -13.76 -1.84
CA PHE A 258 -15.96 -13.94 -0.46
C PHE A 258 -14.81 -13.65 0.49
N GLU A 259 -15.14 -13.01 1.62
CA GLU A 259 -14.20 -12.65 2.67
C GLU A 259 -14.78 -12.94 4.06
N VAL A 260 -13.87 -13.21 5.00
CA VAL A 260 -14.17 -13.25 6.43
C VAL A 260 -13.24 -12.30 7.18
N GLU A 261 -13.80 -11.23 7.75
CA GLU A 261 -13.10 -10.36 8.69
C GLU A 261 -13.16 -10.94 10.12
N VAL A 262 -12.00 -11.06 10.76
CA VAL A 262 -11.86 -11.48 12.16
C VAL A 262 -11.07 -10.47 12.96
N ASN A 263 -11.72 -9.85 13.96
CA ASN A 263 -11.08 -9.07 14.99
C ASN A 263 -11.47 -9.66 16.36
N ALA A 264 -10.65 -10.60 16.86
CA ALA A 264 -10.99 -11.40 18.04
C ALA A 264 -9.90 -11.36 19.12
N THR A 265 -10.34 -11.50 20.37
CA THR A 265 -9.43 -11.49 21.54
C THR A 265 -8.56 -12.74 21.60
N ALA A 266 -9.12 -13.90 21.22
CA ALA A 266 -8.41 -15.17 21.16
C ALA A 266 -8.04 -15.54 19.72
N ALA A 267 -6.92 -16.26 19.57
CA ALA A 267 -6.55 -16.83 18.28
C ALA A 267 -7.58 -17.87 17.84
N ASN A 268 -7.84 -17.96 16.54
CA ASN A 268 -8.83 -18.88 15.99
C ASN A 268 -8.27 -19.59 14.75
N ALA A 269 -9.01 -20.58 14.25
CA ALA A 269 -8.78 -21.15 12.93
C ALA A 269 -10.11 -21.22 12.18
N ILE A 270 -10.17 -20.52 11.04
CA ILE A 270 -11.36 -20.37 10.22
C ILE A 270 -11.23 -21.27 9.00
N THR A 271 -12.22 -22.14 8.78
CA THR A 271 -12.32 -22.95 7.56
C THR A 271 -13.60 -22.57 6.84
N VAL A 272 -13.49 -22.19 5.57
CA VAL A 272 -14.64 -21.92 4.70
C VAL A 272 -14.70 -22.99 3.63
N LYS A 273 -15.89 -23.59 3.46
CA LYS A 273 -16.18 -24.54 2.39
C LYS A 273 -17.26 -23.98 1.48
N THR A 274 -17.15 -24.19 0.19
CA THR A 274 -18.26 -23.88 -0.73
C THR A 274 -19.22 -25.05 -0.78
N ASN A 275 -20.52 -24.78 -0.66
CA ASN A 275 -21.57 -25.74 -0.98
C ASN A 275 -22.14 -25.42 -2.37
N PRO A 276 -21.84 -26.23 -3.39
CA PRO A 276 -22.32 -26.00 -4.76
C PRO A 276 -23.79 -26.40 -4.98
N ASN A 277 -24.45 -26.96 -3.96
CA ASN A 277 -25.86 -27.32 -4.01
C ASN A 277 -26.57 -26.73 -2.77
N PRO A 278 -26.63 -25.39 -2.64
CA PRO A 278 -27.34 -24.75 -1.55
C PRO A 278 -28.83 -25.11 -1.58
N VAL A 279 -29.49 -25.03 -0.43
CA VAL A 279 -30.97 -25.05 -0.40
C VAL A 279 -31.50 -23.90 -1.27
N ALA A 280 -32.70 -24.03 -1.84
CA ALA A 280 -33.26 -22.98 -2.69
C ALA A 280 -33.31 -21.62 -1.96
N PRO A 281 -33.14 -20.49 -2.69
CA PRO A 281 -33.20 -19.18 -2.07
C PRO A 281 -34.62 -18.91 -1.54
N PRO A 282 -34.77 -18.03 -0.53
CA PRO A 282 -36.08 -17.65 -0.03
C PRO A 282 -36.98 -17.13 -1.14
N LYS A 283 -38.29 -17.36 -1.02
CA LYS A 283 -39.26 -16.92 -2.04
C LYS A 283 -39.10 -15.43 -2.35
N GLY A 284 -38.89 -15.10 -3.63
CA GLY A 284 -38.72 -13.72 -4.09
C GLY A 284 -37.26 -13.24 -4.06
N PHE A 285 -36.31 -14.10 -3.71
CA PHE A 285 -34.87 -13.84 -3.81
C PHE A 285 -34.23 -14.74 -4.86
N LEU A 286 -33.11 -14.27 -5.39
CA LEU A 286 -32.20 -15.00 -6.26
C LEU A 286 -30.82 -15.07 -5.60
N PHE A 287 -30.06 -16.10 -5.92
CA PHE A 287 -28.64 -16.13 -5.63
C PHE A 287 -27.89 -15.15 -6.51
N VAL A 288 -26.96 -14.40 -5.91
CA VAL A 288 -25.96 -13.62 -6.63
C VAL A 288 -24.77 -14.52 -6.95
N ASP A 289 -24.30 -15.27 -5.96
CA ASP A 289 -23.29 -16.31 -6.12
C ASP A 289 -23.97 -17.70 -6.18
N PRO A 290 -23.67 -18.56 -7.18
CA PRO A 290 -24.29 -19.87 -7.29
C PRO A 290 -23.93 -20.84 -6.15
N VAL A 291 -22.94 -20.53 -5.31
CA VAL A 291 -22.59 -21.33 -4.12
C VAL A 291 -22.98 -20.62 -2.82
N SER A 292 -23.14 -21.39 -1.74
CA SER A 292 -23.14 -20.87 -0.37
C SER A 292 -21.81 -21.20 0.32
N TYR A 293 -21.52 -20.50 1.41
CA TYR A 293 -20.27 -20.59 2.15
C TYR A 293 -20.51 -21.12 3.55
N GLN A 294 -19.94 -22.29 3.85
CA GLN A 294 -19.99 -22.92 5.16
C GLN A 294 -18.74 -22.56 5.96
N ILE A 295 -18.90 -21.68 6.94
CA ILE A 295 -17.82 -21.25 7.81
C ILE A 295 -17.83 -22.10 9.09
N SER A 296 -16.64 -22.55 9.49
CA SER A 296 -16.41 -23.19 10.78
C SER A 296 -15.19 -22.59 11.48
N THR A 297 -15.29 -22.39 12.78
CA THR A 297 -14.23 -21.83 13.62
C THR A 297 -13.75 -22.86 14.64
N SER A 298 -12.46 -22.91 14.95
CA SER A 298 -11.95 -23.81 16.00
C SER A 298 -12.43 -23.46 17.41
N SER A 299 -12.79 -22.19 17.64
CA SER A 299 -13.43 -21.71 18.86
C SER A 299 -14.54 -20.71 18.51
N LYS A 300 -15.67 -20.77 19.23
CA LYS A 300 -16.79 -19.86 19.02
C LYS A 300 -16.37 -18.42 19.32
N THR A 301 -16.75 -17.47 18.47
CA THR A 301 -16.49 -16.04 18.69
C THR A 301 -17.44 -15.47 19.76
N SER A 302 -16.96 -14.44 20.46
CA SER A 302 -17.65 -13.81 21.59
C SER A 302 -18.17 -12.44 21.18
N THR A 303 -19.50 -12.27 21.19
CA THR A 303 -20.17 -10.99 20.87
C THR A 303 -19.81 -9.83 21.78
N ALA A 304 -19.27 -10.12 22.97
CA ALA A 304 -18.90 -9.10 23.94
C ALA A 304 -17.52 -8.48 23.65
N THR A 305 -16.66 -9.19 22.91
CA THR A 305 -15.24 -8.88 22.81
C THR A 305 -14.67 -8.95 21.40
N ASP A 306 -15.33 -9.67 20.51
CA ASP A 306 -14.88 -9.93 19.15
C ASP A 306 -15.81 -9.20 18.18
N LYS A 307 -15.24 -8.62 17.12
CA LYS A 307 -15.97 -8.12 15.95
C LYS A 307 -15.61 -9.01 14.77
N VAL A 308 -16.60 -9.66 14.19
CA VAL A 308 -16.40 -10.59 13.07
C VAL A 308 -17.46 -10.34 12.01
N LYS A 309 -17.09 -10.51 10.75
CA LYS A 309 -17.98 -10.21 9.63
C LYS A 309 -17.91 -11.26 8.53
N VAL A 310 -18.95 -11.26 7.72
CA VAL A 310 -19.03 -11.99 6.47
C VAL A 310 -19.20 -10.95 5.38
N ASP A 311 -18.21 -10.90 4.48
CA ASP A 311 -18.06 -9.83 3.52
C ASP A 311 -18.06 -10.42 2.10
N TYR A 312 -18.58 -9.66 1.14
CA TYR A 312 -18.65 -10.09 -0.24
C TYR A 312 -18.46 -8.94 -1.21
N PHE A 313 -17.32 -8.94 -1.90
CA PHE A 313 -17.01 -8.02 -2.99
C PHE A 313 -17.71 -8.50 -4.26
N PHE A 314 -18.82 -7.85 -4.63
CA PHE A 314 -19.54 -8.20 -5.84
C PHE A 314 -18.85 -7.63 -7.09
N SER A 315 -18.92 -8.37 -8.19
CA SER A 315 -18.26 -7.98 -9.43
C SER A 315 -18.99 -6.84 -10.15
N ALA A 316 -18.29 -6.18 -11.07
CA ALA A 316 -18.91 -5.21 -11.98
C ALA A 316 -20.08 -5.81 -12.80
N ALA A 317 -20.05 -7.13 -13.05
CA ALA A 317 -21.14 -7.83 -13.74
C ALA A 317 -22.41 -7.89 -12.88
N VAL A 318 -22.28 -8.16 -11.58
CA VAL A 318 -23.41 -8.11 -10.62
C VAL A 318 -23.97 -6.69 -10.54
N ARG A 319 -23.11 -5.68 -10.38
CA ARG A 319 -23.50 -4.27 -10.37
C ARG A 319 -24.26 -3.84 -11.63
N ALA A 320 -23.89 -4.36 -12.79
CA ALA A 320 -24.57 -4.08 -14.05
C ALA A 320 -25.90 -4.86 -14.23
N ALA A 321 -26.12 -5.92 -13.45
CA ALA A 321 -27.27 -6.82 -13.57
C ALA A 321 -28.38 -6.52 -12.55
N ALA A 322 -28.05 -5.92 -11.40
CA ALA A 322 -28.99 -5.71 -10.32
C ALA A 322 -28.73 -4.42 -9.52
N ASP A 323 -29.76 -3.95 -8.80
CA ASP A 323 -29.65 -2.86 -7.84
C ASP A 323 -28.96 -3.38 -6.58
N ILE A 324 -27.65 -3.14 -6.52
CA ILE A 324 -26.78 -3.63 -5.45
C ILE A 324 -27.15 -3.08 -4.07
N LYS A 325 -27.92 -1.99 -3.99
CA LYS A 325 -28.40 -1.44 -2.71
C LYS A 325 -29.45 -2.33 -2.04
N GLN A 326 -29.97 -3.32 -2.76
CA GLN A 326 -30.92 -4.29 -2.26
C GLN A 326 -30.32 -5.68 -2.03
N GLY A 327 -29.03 -5.88 -2.29
CA GLY A 327 -28.35 -7.14 -1.96
C GLY A 327 -28.32 -7.39 -0.46
N VAL A 328 -28.21 -8.66 -0.08
CA VAL A 328 -28.17 -9.10 1.32
C VAL A 328 -27.31 -10.36 1.46
N ILE A 329 -26.79 -10.57 2.68
CA ILE A 329 -26.13 -11.82 3.08
C ILE A 329 -27.09 -12.60 3.99
N GLY A 330 -27.56 -13.76 3.52
CA GLY A 330 -28.49 -14.60 4.25
C GLY A 330 -27.79 -15.70 5.05
N LYS A 331 -28.24 -15.98 6.28
CA LYS A 331 -27.77 -17.12 7.09
C LYS A 331 -28.75 -18.28 7.00
N LEU A 332 -28.27 -19.50 6.76
CA LEU A 332 -29.10 -20.69 6.80
C LEU A 332 -29.58 -20.95 8.23
N ASP A 333 -30.90 -20.93 8.44
CA ASP A 333 -31.50 -21.43 9.66
C ASP A 333 -31.67 -22.95 9.56
N ALA A 334 -30.93 -23.68 10.39
CA ALA A 334 -30.95 -25.14 10.39
C ALA A 334 -32.32 -25.72 10.79
N ALA A 335 -33.15 -24.98 11.54
CA ALA A 335 -34.46 -25.46 11.96
C ALA A 335 -35.48 -25.45 10.82
N SER A 336 -35.51 -24.37 10.03
CA SER A 336 -36.41 -24.24 8.87
C SER A 336 -35.83 -24.78 7.57
N GLY A 337 -34.51 -24.93 7.46
CA GLY A 337 -33.83 -25.29 6.21
C GLY A 337 -33.94 -24.21 5.14
N GLN A 338 -34.01 -22.93 5.56
CA GLN A 338 -34.14 -21.77 4.68
C GLN A 338 -33.13 -20.68 5.08
N PHE A 339 -32.67 -19.90 4.11
CA PHE A 339 -31.88 -18.72 4.40
C PHE A 339 -32.75 -17.61 5.00
N VAL A 340 -32.31 -17.04 6.10
CA VAL A 340 -32.92 -15.85 6.72
C VAL A 340 -32.18 -14.63 6.20
N VAL A 341 -32.93 -13.75 5.52
CA VAL A 341 -32.42 -12.54 4.84
C VAL A 341 -32.82 -11.24 5.53
N ASP A 342 -33.79 -11.30 6.44
CA ASP A 342 -34.14 -10.16 7.29
C ASP A 342 -33.18 -10.12 8.48
N VAL A 343 -32.32 -9.11 8.51
CA VAL A 343 -31.36 -8.87 9.59
C VAL A 343 -32.04 -8.81 10.97
N LYS A 344 -33.28 -8.29 11.05
CA LYS A 344 -34.03 -8.26 12.30
C LYS A 344 -34.45 -9.65 12.77
N ALA A 345 -34.71 -10.56 11.83
CA ALA A 345 -35.07 -11.95 12.13
C ALA A 345 -33.86 -12.80 12.53
N LEU A 346 -32.64 -12.41 12.13
CA LEU A 346 -31.39 -13.06 12.57
C LEU A 346 -31.09 -12.81 14.06
N GLY A 347 -31.61 -11.72 14.62
CA GLY A 347 -31.52 -11.39 16.05
C GLY A 347 -30.52 -10.28 16.34
N ALA A 348 -30.21 -10.10 17.64
CA ALA A 348 -29.29 -9.05 18.07
C ALA A 348 -27.84 -9.35 17.66
N GLY A 349 -27.08 -8.31 17.32
CA GLY A 349 -25.67 -8.40 16.94
C GLY A 349 -25.41 -8.63 15.46
N PHE A 350 -26.46 -8.62 14.62
CA PHE A 350 -26.33 -8.56 13.17
C PHE A 350 -26.48 -7.11 12.69
N GLU A 351 -25.57 -6.67 11.84
CA GLU A 351 -25.59 -5.34 11.21
C GLU A 351 -25.14 -5.49 9.76
N PHE A 352 -25.97 -5.01 8.83
CA PHE A 352 -25.73 -5.11 7.41
C PHE A 352 -25.45 -3.73 6.83
N GLU A 353 -24.44 -3.66 5.98
CA GLU A 353 -23.99 -2.45 5.31
C GLU A 353 -23.74 -2.73 3.82
N VAL A 354 -23.99 -1.71 2.99
CA VAL A 354 -23.65 -1.71 1.57
C VAL A 354 -22.61 -0.64 1.37
N GLU A 355 -21.41 -1.06 1.02
CA GLU A 355 -20.28 -0.16 0.74
C GLU A 355 -20.21 0.00 -0.80
N ASP A 356 -20.99 0.96 -1.31
CA ASP A 356 -21.22 1.18 -2.74
C ASP A 356 -19.91 1.52 -3.46
N GLU A 357 -19.02 2.22 -2.79
CA GLU A 357 -17.70 2.64 -3.26
C GLU A 357 -16.73 1.46 -3.38
N GLU A 358 -16.83 0.48 -2.47
CA GLU A 358 -15.93 -0.70 -2.41
C GLU A 358 -16.45 -1.88 -3.24
N ASN A 359 -17.70 -1.80 -3.71
CA ASN A 359 -18.44 -2.93 -4.29
C ASN A 359 -18.65 -4.07 -3.29
N GLU A 360 -18.93 -3.74 -2.04
CA GLU A 360 -18.99 -4.71 -0.97
C GLU A 360 -20.36 -4.75 -0.29
N TRP A 361 -20.77 -5.97 0.07
CA TRP A 361 -21.80 -6.21 1.07
C TRP A 361 -21.16 -6.80 2.31
N THR A 362 -21.49 -6.19 3.45
CA THR A 362 -20.81 -6.45 4.71
C THR A 362 -21.87 -6.83 5.74
N LEU A 363 -21.70 -7.97 6.39
CA LEU A 363 -22.57 -8.39 7.49
C LEU A 363 -21.73 -8.64 8.74
N THR A 364 -21.81 -7.74 9.72
CA THR A 364 -21.29 -8.00 11.07
C THR A 364 -22.17 -9.07 11.73
N VAL A 365 -21.55 -10.09 12.31
CA VAL A 365 -22.27 -11.25 12.87
C VAL A 365 -21.83 -11.55 14.30
N PRO A 366 -22.73 -12.10 15.14
CA PRO A 366 -22.35 -12.51 16.48
C PRO A 366 -21.51 -13.80 16.51
N ASP A 367 -21.66 -14.63 15.47
CA ASP A 367 -21.00 -15.93 15.32
C ASP A 367 -20.84 -16.25 13.83
N LEU A 368 -19.59 -16.46 13.41
CA LEU A 368 -19.24 -16.84 12.05
C LEU A 368 -19.78 -18.23 11.66
N ASN A 369 -19.95 -19.15 12.62
CA ASN A 369 -20.35 -20.52 12.31
C ASN A 369 -21.73 -20.54 11.64
N GLY A 370 -21.81 -21.24 10.50
CA GLY A 370 -23.04 -21.39 9.74
C GLY A 370 -22.79 -21.51 8.24
N GLU A 371 -23.89 -21.57 7.50
CA GLU A 371 -23.90 -21.49 6.05
C GLU A 371 -24.50 -20.15 5.62
N TRP A 372 -23.80 -19.45 4.72
CA TRP A 372 -24.11 -18.10 4.30
C TRP A 372 -24.29 -18.05 2.79
N ALA A 373 -25.24 -17.27 2.30
CA ALA A 373 -25.47 -17.09 0.87
C ALA A 373 -25.64 -15.63 0.51
N ILE A 374 -25.17 -15.29 -0.69
CA ILE A 374 -25.27 -13.95 -1.24
C ILE A 374 -26.53 -13.87 -2.09
N LEU A 375 -27.44 -13.00 -1.72
CA LEU A 375 -28.82 -13.01 -2.21
C LEU A 375 -29.24 -11.61 -2.62
N ILE A 376 -30.20 -11.55 -3.54
CA ILE A 376 -30.81 -10.29 -3.96
C ILE A 376 -32.29 -10.48 -4.23
N PRO A 377 -33.17 -9.52 -3.91
CA PRO A 377 -34.57 -9.59 -4.29
C PRO A 377 -34.70 -9.72 -5.80
N GLN A 378 -35.58 -10.60 -6.26
CA GLN A 378 -35.86 -10.76 -7.69
C GLN A 378 -36.34 -9.44 -8.33
N ALA A 379 -37.00 -8.58 -7.54
CA ALA A 379 -37.45 -7.26 -7.98
C ALA A 379 -36.31 -6.25 -8.21
N ALA A 380 -35.11 -6.52 -7.68
CA ALA A 380 -33.93 -5.65 -7.82
C ALA A 380 -33.13 -5.95 -9.09
N VAL A 381 -33.51 -6.95 -9.90
CA VAL A 381 -32.82 -7.26 -11.16
C VAL A 381 -33.13 -6.18 -12.21
N LEU A 382 -32.10 -5.53 -12.74
CA LEU A 382 -32.20 -4.35 -13.61
C LEU A 382 -32.43 -4.68 -15.08
N LYS A 383 -32.21 -5.93 -15.50
CA LYS A 383 -32.49 -6.42 -16.86
C LYS A 383 -33.55 -7.52 -16.82
N GLY A 384 -34.60 -7.38 -17.64
CA GLY A 384 -35.76 -8.31 -17.71
C GLY A 384 -35.39 -9.79 -17.96
N PRO A 385 -36.37 -10.71 -17.87
CA PRO A 385 -36.19 -12.10 -17.47
C PRO A 385 -35.56 -12.94 -18.57
N THR A 386 -34.25 -12.85 -18.68
CA THR A 386 -33.42 -13.95 -19.16
C THR A 386 -32.44 -14.17 -18.04
N THR A 387 -32.87 -15.01 -17.10
CA THR A 387 -32.01 -15.82 -16.23
C THR A 387 -30.68 -15.15 -15.87
N LEU A 388 -30.61 -14.59 -14.66
CA LEU A 388 -29.36 -14.62 -13.90
C LEU A 388 -29.02 -16.10 -13.69
N THR A 389 -28.43 -16.72 -14.72
CA THR A 389 -27.54 -17.86 -14.58
C THR A 389 -26.16 -17.24 -14.63
N ILE A 390 -25.59 -16.94 -13.47
CA ILE A 390 -24.15 -16.69 -13.34
C ILE A 390 -23.50 -18.04 -13.09
#